data_AF-A0A7H8QXQ5-F1
#
_entry.id   AF-A0A7H8QXQ5-F1
#
_cell.length_a   1.000
_cell.length_b   1.000
_cell.length_c   1.000
_cell.angle_alpha   90.00
_cell.angle_beta   90.00
_cell.angle_gamma   90.00
#
_symmetry.space_group_name_H-M   'P 1'
#
loop_
_entity.id
_entity.type
_entity.pdbx_description
1 polymer ?
#
loop_
_entity_poly.entity_id
_entity_poly.type
_entity_poly.pdbx_seq_one_letter_code
_entity_poly.pdbx_strand_id
1 'polypeptide(L)'
;MEQKTSFDPSWINKVIDFEASDTFPLKQWKIVDKLNEISVQNDEEDDGEESGHAHMQAIAIFECVNHMDACESAFMKIYMQIPYTGSDNSQPEDRAQQALPKAEITEEMALLALTKQGCKSISPVFNWKREEQDESGPVPGGYLVYLVVADLPGVRISRDDYWNLSRKQRDEVRDAFKVAYTDCLSCGIIRTSGVLGTSLIWDKASKKMFIVGFRYSRAATEKDVWGSHLWLAWGFGERRREVSNMPQPLPSDILEDGSINEALWEL
;
A
#
# COMPACT_ATOMS: atom_id res chain seq x y z
N MET A 1 25.55 -5.46 4.33
CA MET A 1 25.34 -4.07 3.87
C MET A 1 24.23 -3.51 4.74
N GLU A 2 24.49 -2.44 5.49
CA GLU A 2 23.41 -1.71 6.16
C GLU A 2 22.49 -1.13 5.09
N GLN A 3 21.19 -1.33 5.27
CA GLN A 3 20.19 -0.75 4.38
C GLN A 3 20.20 0.76 4.63
N LYS A 4 20.58 1.54 3.61
CA LYS A 4 20.58 3.00 3.70
C LYS A 4 19.16 3.48 3.99
N THR A 5 18.99 4.22 5.08
CA THR A 5 17.71 4.81 5.48
C THR A 5 17.64 6.25 4.99
N SER A 6 16.51 6.61 4.37
CA SER A 6 16.15 7.99 4.01
C SER A 6 15.41 8.70 5.14
N PHE A 7 14.87 7.92 6.08
CA PHE A 7 14.16 8.40 7.26
C PHE A 7 14.97 8.12 8.52
N ASP A 8 16.00 8.93 8.74
CA ASP A 8 16.90 8.84 9.89
C ASP A 8 16.19 9.16 11.24
N PRO A 9 16.84 8.91 12.40
CA PRO A 9 16.22 9.12 13.71
C PRO A 9 15.71 10.54 14.00
N SER A 10 16.15 11.57 13.26
CA SER A 10 15.65 12.95 13.39
C SER A 10 14.17 13.09 13.08
N TRP A 11 13.57 12.12 12.35
CA TRP A 11 12.13 12.08 12.07
C TRP A 11 11.28 11.81 13.32
N ILE A 12 11.84 11.13 14.32
CA ILE A 12 11.11 10.80 15.54
C ILE A 12 10.89 12.06 16.38
N ASN A 13 9.69 12.20 16.94
CA ASN A 13 9.20 13.39 17.64
C ASN A 13 8.93 14.62 16.77
N LYS A 14 9.15 14.58 15.44
CA LYS A 14 8.70 15.68 14.56
C LYS A 14 7.18 15.83 14.67
N VAL A 15 6.74 17.07 14.75
CA VAL A 15 5.32 17.44 14.66
C VAL A 15 5.09 17.93 13.23
N ILE A 16 4.13 17.31 12.56
CA ILE A 16 3.76 17.65 11.19
C ILE A 16 2.43 18.39 11.22
N ASP A 17 2.46 19.62 10.71
CA ASP A 17 1.29 20.49 10.58
C ASP A 17 0.52 20.17 9.28
N PHE A 18 -0.81 20.05 9.40
CA PHE A 18 -1.72 19.91 8.29
C PHE A 18 -2.75 21.05 8.33
N GLU A 19 -2.85 21.78 7.22
CA GLU A 19 -3.82 22.86 7.07
C GLU A 19 -5.25 22.33 6.92
N ALA A 20 -6.23 23.16 7.27
CA ALA A 20 -7.63 22.84 7.03
C ALA A 20 -7.95 22.88 5.53
N SER A 21 -8.83 21.97 5.10
CA SER A 21 -9.44 21.94 3.77
C SER A 21 -10.92 21.58 3.89
N ASP A 22 -11.66 21.61 2.77
CA ASP A 22 -13.07 21.21 2.75
C ASP A 22 -13.32 19.78 3.25
N THR A 23 -12.31 18.89 3.13
CA THR A 23 -12.42 17.47 3.49
C THR A 23 -11.71 17.12 4.79
N PHE A 24 -10.68 17.87 5.18
CA PHE A 24 -9.82 17.53 6.32
C PHE A 24 -9.67 18.70 7.29
N PRO A 25 -9.84 18.48 8.61
CA PRO A 25 -9.66 19.54 9.59
C PRO A 25 -8.18 19.90 9.76
N LEU A 26 -7.91 21.12 10.24
CA LEU A 26 -6.57 21.48 10.71
C LEU A 26 -6.16 20.51 11.83
N LYS A 27 -4.97 19.93 11.71
CA LYS A 27 -4.49 18.96 12.69
C LYS A 27 -2.97 18.88 12.70
N GLN A 28 -2.42 18.53 13.86
CA GLN A 28 -1.00 18.31 14.05
C GLN A 28 -0.78 16.87 14.50
N TRP A 29 0.15 16.19 13.85
CA TRP A 29 0.48 14.79 14.17
C TRP A 29 1.95 14.69 14.55
N LYS A 30 2.23 14.11 15.71
CA LYS A 30 3.58 13.85 16.18
C LYS A 30 3.99 12.43 15.81
N ILE A 31 5.13 12.27 15.14
CA ILE A 31 5.75 10.98 14.84
C ILE A 31 6.29 10.36 16.12
N VAL A 32 5.91 9.11 16.41
CA VAL A 32 6.27 8.38 17.63
C VAL A 32 7.32 7.32 17.35
N ASP A 33 7.08 6.46 16.35
CA ASP A 33 7.99 5.36 16.01
C ASP A 33 7.97 5.06 14.50
N LYS A 34 9.05 4.48 13.98
CA LYS A 34 9.17 4.04 12.58
C LYS A 34 8.91 2.54 12.49
N LEU A 35 7.81 2.15 11.86
CA LEU A 35 7.40 0.76 11.72
C LEU A 35 8.09 0.04 10.57
N ASN A 36 8.23 0.74 9.44
CA ASN A 36 8.77 0.16 8.22
C ASN A 36 9.31 1.24 7.29
N GLU A 37 10.28 0.86 6.47
CA GLU A 37 10.80 1.67 5.39
C GLU A 37 11.15 0.78 4.21
N ILE A 38 10.80 1.22 3.01
CA ILE A 38 11.23 0.60 1.76
C ILE A 38 11.75 1.69 0.83
N SER A 39 12.79 1.37 0.08
CA SER A 39 13.34 2.26 -0.95
C SER A 39 13.34 1.55 -2.29
N VAL A 40 12.95 2.27 -3.34
CA VAL A 40 13.06 1.85 -4.73
C VAL A 40 14.03 2.83 -5.38
N GLN A 41 15.21 2.34 -5.75
CA GLN A 41 16.27 3.08 -6.43
C GLN A 41 16.81 2.22 -7.56
N ASN A 42 16.92 2.81 -8.75
CA ASN A 42 17.57 2.25 -9.93
C ASN A 42 18.52 3.30 -10.51
N ASP A 43 19.34 2.88 -11.47
CA ASP A 43 20.24 3.75 -12.23
C ASP A 43 19.44 4.56 -13.28
N GLU A 44 19.96 5.72 -13.69
CA GLU A 44 19.31 6.63 -14.65
C GLU A 44 19.04 5.96 -16.03
N GLU A 45 19.91 5.05 -16.46
CA GLU A 45 19.80 4.35 -17.75
C GLU A 45 18.76 3.22 -17.77
N ASP A 46 18.30 2.77 -16.59
CA ASP A 46 17.29 1.71 -16.44
C ASP A 46 15.86 2.29 -16.31
N ASP A 47 15.72 3.62 -16.41
CA ASP A 47 14.44 4.33 -16.55
C ASP A 47 13.90 4.18 -17.99
N GLY A 48 13.60 2.94 -18.37
CA GLY A 48 13.08 2.59 -19.69
C GLY A 48 11.64 3.08 -19.89
N GLU A 49 11.38 3.72 -21.04
CA GLU A 49 10.09 4.29 -21.48
C GLU A 49 8.88 3.31 -21.43
N GLU A 50 9.09 2.00 -21.26
CA GLU A 50 8.04 0.97 -21.27
C GLU A 50 7.40 0.68 -19.90
N SER A 51 8.02 1.06 -18.78
CA SER A 51 7.41 0.93 -17.45
C SER A 51 7.09 2.31 -16.91
N GLY A 52 5.81 2.73 -16.97
CA GLY A 52 5.37 4.03 -16.47
C GLY A 52 6.01 4.40 -15.12
N HIS A 53 6.98 5.32 -15.20
CA HIS A 53 7.78 5.97 -14.17
C HIS A 53 7.71 5.36 -12.75
N ALA A 54 8.60 4.44 -12.44
CA ALA A 54 8.93 4.16 -11.04
C ALA A 54 9.87 5.25 -10.52
N HIS A 55 9.31 6.37 -10.05
CA HIS A 55 10.09 7.43 -9.40
C HIS A 55 10.96 6.83 -8.28
N MET A 56 12.25 7.21 -8.24
CA MET A 56 13.13 6.83 -7.14
C MET A 56 12.54 7.37 -5.84
N GLN A 57 12.14 6.48 -4.95
CA GLN A 57 11.37 6.86 -3.77
C GLN A 57 11.68 6.02 -2.55
N ALA A 58 11.65 6.66 -1.39
CA ALA A 58 11.57 6.01 -0.09
C ALA A 58 10.15 6.16 0.45
N ILE A 59 9.61 5.08 1.01
CA ILE A 59 8.30 5.04 1.65
C ILE A 59 8.49 4.54 3.07
N ALA A 60 8.17 5.40 4.04
CA ALA A 60 8.17 5.02 5.44
C ALA A 60 6.74 5.01 6.01
N ILE A 61 6.52 4.11 6.97
CA ILE A 61 5.29 4.05 7.77
C ILE A 61 5.68 4.29 9.22
N PHE A 62 5.04 5.28 9.83
CA PHE A 62 5.25 5.67 11.22
C PHE A 62 3.98 5.47 12.03
N GLU A 63 4.15 5.16 13.32
CA GLU A 63 3.14 5.45 14.31
C GLU A 63 3.14 6.94 14.60
N CYS A 64 1.95 7.53 14.69
CA CYS A 64 1.80 8.92 15.07
C CYS A 64 0.59 9.11 15.98
N VAL A 65 0.63 10.18 16.77
CA VAL A 65 -0.46 10.59 17.64
C VAL A 65 -0.83 12.03 17.36
N ASN A 66 -2.09 12.38 17.55
CA ASN A 66 -2.50 13.78 17.51
C ASN A 66 -1.72 14.55 18.57
N HIS A 67 -1.06 15.63 18.16
CA HIS A 67 -0.20 16.43 19.04
C HIS A 67 -0.99 17.06 20.20
N MET A 68 -2.27 17.34 19.98
CA MET A 68 -3.17 17.96 20.94
C MET A 68 -3.97 16.93 21.77
N ASP A 69 -4.03 15.68 21.32
CA ASP A 69 -4.70 14.57 22.02
C ASP A 69 -3.96 13.25 21.76
N ALA A 70 -3.07 12.87 22.67
CA ALA A 70 -2.27 11.66 22.52
C ALA A 70 -3.08 10.35 22.57
N CYS A 71 -4.38 10.39 22.95
CA CYS A 71 -5.26 9.22 22.88
C CYS A 71 -5.67 8.88 21.44
N GLU A 72 -5.56 9.84 20.53
CA GLU A 72 -5.89 9.66 19.13
C GLU A 72 -4.63 9.27 18.34
N SER A 73 -4.51 7.97 18.01
CA SER A 73 -3.41 7.42 17.23
C SER A 73 -3.80 7.16 15.78
N ALA A 74 -2.78 7.13 14.92
CA ALA A 74 -2.90 6.85 13.49
C ALA A 74 -1.56 6.34 12.94
N PHE A 75 -1.57 5.90 11.68
CA PHE A 75 -0.33 5.70 10.93
C PHE A 75 -0.07 6.88 10.00
N MET A 76 1.18 7.32 9.93
CA MET A 76 1.64 8.30 8.95
C MET A 76 2.51 7.60 7.91
N LYS A 77 2.03 7.57 6.67
CA LYS A 77 2.81 7.10 5.52
C LYS A 77 3.45 8.30 4.85
N ILE A 78 4.76 8.27 4.67
CA ILE A 78 5.52 9.35 4.03
C ILE A 78 6.20 8.81 2.78
N TYR A 79 5.97 9.47 1.64
CA TYR A 79 6.65 9.22 0.37
C TYR A 79 7.62 10.34 0.14
N MET A 80 8.87 10.01 -0.08
CA MET A 80 9.96 10.95 -0.30
C MET A 80 10.67 10.58 -1.59
N GLN A 81 10.83 11.55 -2.48
CA GLN A 81 11.71 11.37 -3.63
C GLN A 81 13.16 11.22 -3.15
N ILE A 82 13.86 10.22 -3.65
CA ILE A 82 15.27 9.99 -3.36
C ILE A 82 16.10 10.06 -4.65
N PRO A 83 17.41 10.28 -4.56
CA PRO A 83 18.26 10.39 -5.75
C PRO A 83 18.33 9.06 -6.51
N TYR A 84 18.70 9.14 -7.79
CA TYR A 84 19.16 7.97 -8.55
C TYR A 84 20.33 7.29 -7.85
N THR A 85 20.42 5.98 -8.01
CA THR A 85 21.55 5.20 -7.49
C THR A 85 22.87 5.80 -7.94
N GLY A 86 23.79 6.04 -7.00
CA GLY A 86 25.12 6.58 -7.29
C GLY A 86 25.19 8.11 -7.29
N SER A 87 24.05 8.81 -7.32
CA SER A 87 23.98 10.27 -7.18
C SER A 87 23.74 10.74 -5.73
N ASP A 88 23.64 9.78 -4.81
CA ASP A 88 23.40 9.97 -3.38
C ASP A 88 24.32 10.99 -2.69
N ASN A 89 25.58 11.07 -3.14
CA ASN A 89 26.61 11.93 -2.57
C ASN A 89 27.01 13.08 -3.52
N SER A 90 26.28 13.28 -4.63
CA SER A 90 26.49 14.41 -5.54
C SER A 90 26.22 15.74 -4.84
N GLN A 91 26.53 16.88 -5.46
CA GLN A 91 26.20 18.18 -4.86
C GLN A 91 24.66 18.35 -4.80
N PRO A 92 24.13 19.10 -3.80
CA PRO A 92 22.68 19.36 -3.71
C PRO A 92 22.08 19.90 -5.01
N GLU A 93 22.80 20.76 -5.72
CA GLU A 93 22.37 21.34 -7.00
C GLU A 93 22.25 20.30 -8.12
N ASP A 94 23.07 19.25 -8.10
CA ASP A 94 22.99 18.14 -9.06
C ASP A 94 21.78 17.25 -8.73
N ARG A 95 21.53 16.98 -7.44
CA ARG A 95 20.38 16.18 -7.02
C ARG A 95 19.07 16.94 -7.25
N ALA A 96 19.06 18.26 -7.06
CA ALA A 96 17.90 19.11 -7.31
C ALA A 96 17.43 19.06 -8.78
N GLN A 97 18.32 18.81 -9.73
CA GLN A 97 17.95 18.63 -11.14
C GLN A 97 17.07 17.39 -11.38
N GLN A 98 17.10 16.42 -10.45
CA GLN A 98 16.27 15.22 -10.50
C GLN A 98 14.85 15.46 -9.95
N ALA A 99 14.57 16.64 -9.36
CA ALA A 99 13.32 16.92 -8.67
C ALA A 99 12.08 16.78 -9.55
N LEU A 100 11.10 16.02 -9.06
CA LEU A 100 9.79 15.82 -9.69
C LEU A 100 8.68 16.18 -8.72
N PRO A 101 8.51 17.47 -8.33
CA PRO A 101 7.58 17.90 -7.28
C PRO A 101 6.11 17.50 -7.54
N LYS A 102 5.75 17.31 -8.81
CA LYS A 102 4.40 16.96 -9.27
C LYS A 102 4.25 15.49 -9.68
N ALA A 103 5.25 14.65 -9.41
CA ALA A 103 5.17 13.21 -9.64
C ALA A 103 3.91 12.62 -9.01
N GLU A 104 3.15 11.86 -9.78
CA GLU A 104 1.93 11.21 -9.32
C GLU A 104 2.26 9.99 -8.46
N ILE A 105 1.72 9.94 -7.24
CA ILE A 105 1.87 8.77 -6.37
C ILE A 105 0.55 8.00 -6.38
N THR A 106 0.57 6.79 -6.94
CA THR A 106 -0.65 5.97 -7.13
C THR A 106 -1.42 5.75 -5.83
N GLU A 107 -0.73 5.45 -4.73
CA GLU A 107 -1.40 5.21 -3.44
C GLU A 107 -2.01 6.49 -2.84
N GLU A 108 -1.37 7.65 -3.02
CA GLU A 108 -1.92 8.95 -2.61
C GLU A 108 -3.24 9.20 -3.35
N MET A 109 -3.23 9.16 -4.68
CA MET A 109 -4.41 9.40 -5.50
C MET A 109 -5.55 8.41 -5.17
N ALA A 110 -5.22 7.13 -5.01
CA ALA A 110 -6.18 6.09 -4.70
C ALA A 110 -6.84 6.27 -3.32
N LEU A 111 -6.04 6.51 -2.27
CA LEU A 111 -6.58 6.66 -0.92
C LEU A 111 -7.40 7.94 -0.77
N LEU A 112 -6.99 9.04 -1.40
CA LEU A 112 -7.76 10.28 -1.40
C LEU A 112 -9.09 10.12 -2.16
N ALA A 113 -9.08 9.46 -3.33
CA ALA A 113 -10.30 9.18 -4.08
C ALA A 113 -11.26 8.27 -3.29
N LEU A 114 -10.76 7.16 -2.73
CA LEU A 114 -11.56 6.22 -1.95
C LEU A 114 -12.13 6.85 -0.68
N THR A 115 -11.34 7.67 0.02
CA THR A 115 -11.79 8.41 1.22
C THR A 115 -12.89 9.41 0.86
N LYS A 116 -12.70 10.18 -0.22
CA LYS A 116 -13.70 11.15 -0.72
C LYS A 116 -15.02 10.48 -1.09
N GLN A 117 -14.96 9.29 -1.68
CA GLN A 117 -16.15 8.51 -2.04
C GLN A 117 -16.78 7.77 -0.84
N GLY A 118 -16.16 7.83 0.34
CA GLY A 118 -16.67 7.21 1.55
C GLY A 118 -16.53 5.69 1.58
N CYS A 119 -15.52 5.14 0.91
CA CYS A 119 -15.22 3.70 0.92
C CYS A 119 -15.01 3.23 2.36
N LYS A 120 -15.77 2.22 2.79
CA LYS A 120 -15.75 1.75 4.18
C LYS A 120 -14.71 0.65 4.40
N SER A 121 -14.17 0.08 3.33
CA SER A 121 -13.33 -1.11 3.37
C SER A 121 -11.84 -0.81 3.22
N ILE A 122 -11.43 0.43 3.51
CA ILE A 122 -10.04 0.90 3.48
C ILE A 122 -9.71 1.64 4.78
N SER A 123 -8.43 1.94 4.99
CA SER A 123 -7.97 2.89 6.01
C SER A 123 -8.33 4.30 5.56
N PRO A 124 -9.34 4.98 6.16
CA PRO A 124 -9.65 6.34 5.76
C PRO A 124 -8.47 7.28 6.05
N VAL A 125 -8.29 8.26 5.18
CA VAL A 125 -7.31 9.34 5.38
C VAL A 125 -7.90 10.35 6.38
N PHE A 126 -7.16 10.67 7.42
CA PHE A 126 -7.49 11.72 8.39
C PHE A 126 -6.95 13.07 7.96
N ASN A 127 -5.73 13.10 7.44
CA ASN A 127 -5.07 14.29 6.91
C ASN A 127 -4.08 13.90 5.82
N TRP A 128 -3.80 14.82 4.91
CA TRP A 128 -2.71 14.66 3.97
C TRP A 128 -2.13 16.02 3.59
N LYS A 129 -0.89 16.02 3.11
CA LYS A 129 -0.29 17.16 2.42
C LYS A 129 0.81 16.70 1.47
N ARG A 130 1.14 17.57 0.52
CA ARG A 130 2.30 17.48 -0.36
C ARG A 130 3.10 18.76 -0.24
N GLU A 131 4.41 18.62 -0.10
CA GLU A 131 5.35 19.73 -0.10
C GLU A 131 6.60 19.36 -0.90
N GLU A 132 7.44 20.36 -1.14
CA GLU A 132 8.76 20.18 -1.77
C GLU A 132 9.81 20.03 -0.67
N GLN A 133 10.80 19.18 -0.92
CA GLN A 133 11.95 19.01 -0.03
C GLN A 133 12.78 20.29 0.01
N ASP A 134 13.27 20.65 1.19
CA ASP A 134 14.21 21.76 1.37
C ASP A 134 15.62 21.41 0.86
N GLU A 135 16.54 22.38 0.95
CA GLU A 135 17.95 22.24 0.54
C GLU A 135 18.72 21.12 1.27
N SER A 136 18.22 20.67 2.42
CA SER A 136 18.80 19.57 3.20
C SER A 136 18.25 18.20 2.81
N GLY A 137 17.17 18.16 2.03
CA GLY A 137 16.54 16.94 1.56
C GLY A 137 17.43 16.10 0.65
N PRO A 138 17.16 14.79 0.53
CA PRO A 138 17.84 13.93 -0.43
C PRO A 138 17.75 14.46 -1.86
N VAL A 139 16.61 15.01 -2.26
CA VAL A 139 16.40 15.66 -3.57
C VAL A 139 15.76 17.02 -3.32
N PRO A 140 16.55 18.12 -3.18
CA PRO A 140 15.98 19.45 -3.00
C PRO A 140 14.98 19.80 -4.11
N GLY A 141 13.80 20.32 -3.75
CA GLY A 141 12.70 20.54 -4.69
C GLY A 141 11.92 19.29 -5.10
N GLY A 142 12.38 18.08 -4.74
CA GLY A 142 11.67 16.83 -4.95
C GLY A 142 10.42 16.74 -4.08
N TYR A 143 9.50 15.83 -4.40
CA TYR A 143 8.26 15.72 -3.63
C TYR A 143 8.49 15.11 -2.23
N LEU A 144 7.61 15.50 -1.30
CA LEU A 144 7.43 14.90 0.01
C LEU A 144 5.93 14.86 0.34
N VAL A 145 5.36 13.66 0.39
CA VAL A 145 3.91 13.45 0.57
C VAL A 145 3.64 12.74 1.88
N TYR A 146 2.70 13.27 2.65
CA TYR A 146 2.29 12.76 3.94
C TYR A 146 0.83 12.31 3.87
N LEU A 147 0.55 11.08 4.28
CA LEU A 147 -0.79 10.52 4.41
C LEU A 147 -0.96 10.02 5.84
N VAL A 148 -1.81 10.68 6.63
CA VAL A 148 -2.23 10.17 7.94
C VAL A 148 -3.47 9.35 7.74
N VAL A 149 -3.39 8.06 8.07
CA VAL A 149 -4.48 7.09 7.88
C VAL A 149 -4.86 6.46 9.20
N ALA A 150 -6.14 6.14 9.35
CA ALA A 150 -6.64 5.48 10.55
C ALA A 150 -5.91 4.16 10.81
N ASP A 151 -5.65 3.89 12.09
CA ASP A 151 -5.32 2.55 12.55
C ASP A 151 -6.58 1.67 12.49
N LEU A 152 -6.47 0.52 11.82
CA LEU A 152 -7.60 -0.36 11.54
C LEU A 152 -7.64 -1.51 12.54
N PRO A 153 -8.82 -1.88 13.06
CA PRO A 153 -8.93 -3.06 13.89
C PRO A 153 -8.65 -4.34 13.08
N GLY A 154 -8.18 -5.37 13.77
CA GLY A 154 -7.99 -6.70 13.21
C GLY A 154 -6.52 -7.04 12.97
N VAL A 155 -6.29 -8.09 12.18
CA VAL A 155 -4.95 -8.63 11.92
C VAL A 155 -4.77 -8.97 10.45
N ARG A 156 -3.52 -8.89 9.97
CA ARG A 156 -3.17 -9.46 8.68
C ARG A 156 -3.17 -10.98 8.81
N ILE A 157 -4.21 -11.62 8.29
CA ILE A 157 -4.33 -13.07 8.30
C ILE A 157 -3.45 -13.66 7.20
N SER A 158 -2.45 -14.47 7.59
CA SER A 158 -1.60 -15.18 6.63
C SER A 158 -2.38 -16.29 5.92
N ARG A 159 -1.81 -16.83 4.84
CA ARG A 159 -2.42 -17.98 4.14
C ARG A 159 -2.54 -19.19 5.07
N ASP A 160 -1.50 -19.47 5.86
CA ASP A 160 -1.47 -20.60 6.77
C ASP A 160 -2.50 -20.42 7.89
N ASP A 161 -2.60 -19.22 8.46
CA ASP A 161 -3.62 -18.91 9.48
C ASP A 161 -5.03 -19.05 8.93
N TYR A 162 -5.27 -18.59 7.69
CA TYR A 162 -6.56 -18.74 7.01
C TYR A 162 -6.95 -20.21 6.85
N TRP A 163 -6.01 -21.08 6.42
CA TRP A 163 -6.30 -22.51 6.23
C TRP A 163 -6.43 -23.29 7.53
N ASN A 164 -5.84 -22.80 8.62
CA ASN A 164 -6.07 -23.31 9.98
C ASN A 164 -7.46 -22.96 10.55
N LEU A 165 -8.20 -22.03 9.95
CA LEU A 165 -9.59 -21.75 10.34
C LEU A 165 -10.52 -22.90 9.96
N SER A 166 -11.65 -23.04 10.68
CA SER A 166 -12.72 -23.94 10.25
C SER A 166 -13.31 -23.49 8.90
N ARG A 167 -13.93 -24.42 8.16
CA ARG A 167 -14.59 -24.11 6.89
C ARG A 167 -15.57 -22.93 7.00
N LYS A 168 -16.41 -22.92 8.04
CA LYS A 168 -17.36 -21.83 8.30
C LYS A 168 -16.66 -20.48 8.47
N GLN A 169 -15.55 -20.44 9.21
CA GLN A 169 -14.79 -19.20 9.41
C GLN A 169 -14.10 -18.75 8.13
N ARG A 170 -13.59 -19.68 7.31
CA ARG A 170 -13.07 -19.36 5.98
C ARG A 170 -14.16 -18.75 5.08
N ASP A 171 -15.36 -19.32 5.09
CA ASP A 171 -16.52 -18.78 4.38
C ASP A 171 -16.84 -17.34 4.85
N GLU A 172 -16.80 -17.07 6.16
CA GLU A 172 -16.98 -15.70 6.70
C GLU A 172 -15.90 -14.72 6.23
N VAL A 173 -14.63 -15.12 6.25
CA VAL A 173 -13.52 -14.28 5.75
C VAL A 173 -13.68 -13.99 4.26
N ARG A 174 -14.09 -15.01 3.49
CA ARG A 174 -14.39 -14.84 2.07
C ARG A 174 -15.54 -13.86 1.87
N ASP A 175 -16.70 -14.09 2.48
CA ASP A 175 -17.83 -13.16 2.31
C ASP A 175 -17.45 -11.71 2.63
N ALA A 176 -16.63 -11.48 3.67
CA ALA A 176 -16.11 -10.16 4.00
C ALA A 176 -15.15 -9.58 2.96
N PHE A 177 -14.22 -10.37 2.40
CA PHE A 177 -13.36 -9.87 1.31
C PHE A 177 -14.15 -9.51 0.05
N LYS A 178 -15.19 -10.28 -0.30
CA LYS A 178 -16.05 -9.94 -1.45
C LYS A 178 -16.72 -8.58 -1.25
N VAL A 179 -17.24 -8.34 -0.05
CA VAL A 179 -17.82 -7.05 0.33
C VAL A 179 -16.77 -5.95 0.20
N ALA A 180 -15.57 -6.15 0.76
CA ALA A 180 -14.50 -5.15 0.74
C ALA A 180 -14.02 -4.80 -0.68
N TYR A 181 -13.85 -5.81 -1.53
CA TYR A 181 -13.45 -5.62 -2.93
C TYR A 181 -14.52 -4.85 -3.71
N THR A 182 -15.79 -5.24 -3.53
CA THR A 182 -16.92 -4.62 -4.21
C THR A 182 -17.14 -3.18 -3.75
N ASP A 183 -16.90 -2.88 -2.47
CA ASP A 183 -16.95 -1.53 -1.91
C ASP A 183 -15.90 -0.62 -2.58
N CYS A 184 -14.63 -1.08 -2.69
CA CYS A 184 -13.58 -0.35 -3.41
C CYS A 184 -13.95 -0.13 -4.89
N LEU A 185 -14.40 -1.20 -5.56
CA LEU A 185 -14.85 -1.16 -6.94
C LEU A 185 -15.96 -0.12 -7.15
N SER A 186 -16.96 -0.10 -6.26
CA SER A 186 -18.07 0.87 -6.33
C SER A 186 -17.63 2.32 -6.08
N CYS A 187 -16.51 2.49 -5.36
CA CYS A 187 -15.86 3.78 -5.15
C CYS A 187 -14.90 4.16 -6.30
N GLY A 188 -14.84 3.34 -7.36
CA GLY A 188 -14.13 3.67 -8.60
C GLY A 188 -12.63 3.32 -8.61
N ILE A 189 -12.12 2.59 -7.62
CA ILE A 189 -10.71 2.19 -7.55
C ILE A 189 -10.62 0.69 -7.26
N ILE A 190 -9.74 0.00 -7.99
CA ILE A 190 -9.38 -1.38 -7.65
C ILE A 190 -7.88 -1.53 -7.44
N ARG A 191 -7.50 -2.49 -6.59
CA ARG A 191 -6.11 -2.93 -6.47
C ARG A 191 -5.84 -3.96 -7.57
N THR A 192 -4.75 -3.80 -8.31
CA THR A 192 -4.38 -4.70 -9.43
C THR A 192 -3.67 -5.97 -8.96
N SER A 193 -3.18 -5.97 -7.73
CA SER A 193 -2.54 -7.11 -7.08
C SER A 193 -2.91 -7.11 -5.61
N GLY A 194 -2.82 -8.25 -4.92
CA GLY A 194 -3.02 -8.36 -3.48
C GLY A 194 -2.97 -9.80 -3.02
N VAL A 195 -2.62 -10.03 -1.75
CA VAL A 195 -2.55 -11.38 -1.18
C VAL A 195 -2.79 -11.35 0.33
N LEU A 196 -3.31 -12.46 0.86
CA LEU A 196 -3.31 -12.76 2.30
C LEU A 196 -1.93 -12.50 2.94
N GLY A 197 -1.94 -12.07 4.19
CA GLY A 197 -0.74 -11.71 4.96
C GLY A 197 -0.15 -10.34 4.65
N THR A 198 -0.55 -9.66 3.58
CA THR A 198 0.03 -8.35 3.21
C THR A 198 -1.02 -7.26 2.98
N SER A 199 -1.98 -7.49 2.09
CA SER A 199 -2.91 -6.48 1.58
C SER A 199 -4.29 -6.49 2.23
N LEU A 200 -4.51 -7.41 3.17
CA LEU A 200 -5.81 -7.67 3.79
C LEU A 200 -5.69 -7.66 5.32
N ILE A 201 -6.57 -6.91 5.97
CA ILE A 201 -6.73 -6.89 7.42
C ILE A 201 -8.11 -7.46 7.76
N TRP A 202 -8.12 -8.55 8.51
CA TRP A 202 -9.33 -9.22 8.97
C TRP A 202 -9.66 -8.80 10.40
N ASP A 203 -10.78 -8.10 10.57
CA ASP A 203 -11.37 -7.86 11.88
C ASP A 203 -12.44 -8.91 12.17
N LYS A 204 -12.04 -9.90 12.96
CA LYS A 204 -12.93 -10.98 13.40
C LYS A 204 -14.11 -10.49 14.24
N ALA A 205 -13.95 -9.40 15.00
CA ALA A 205 -15.00 -8.91 15.91
C ALA A 205 -16.17 -8.31 15.13
N SER A 206 -15.88 -7.45 14.14
CA SER A 206 -16.92 -6.87 13.26
C SER A 206 -17.23 -7.71 12.04
N LYS A 207 -16.51 -8.83 11.82
CA LYS A 207 -16.56 -9.66 10.61
C LYS A 207 -16.34 -8.83 9.34
N LYS A 208 -15.36 -7.93 9.39
CA LYS A 208 -15.05 -7.01 8.31
C LYS A 208 -13.65 -7.22 7.79
N MET A 209 -13.53 -7.12 6.47
CA MET A 209 -12.24 -7.11 5.78
C MET A 209 -11.92 -5.68 5.37
N PHE A 210 -10.65 -5.29 5.53
CA PHE A 210 -10.12 -4.06 4.96
C PHE A 210 -9.04 -4.39 3.94
N ILE A 211 -9.04 -3.66 2.83
CA ILE A 211 -8.00 -3.70 1.80
C ILE A 211 -7.03 -2.56 2.08
N VAL A 212 -5.73 -2.86 2.08
CA VAL A 212 -4.67 -1.89 2.37
C VAL A 212 -3.56 -1.91 1.30
N GLY A 213 -2.76 -0.85 1.27
CA GLY A 213 -1.56 -0.76 0.44
C GLY A 213 -1.85 -0.46 -1.04
N PHE A 214 -2.49 0.65 -1.39
CA PHE A 214 -2.96 0.93 -2.76
C PHE A 214 -1.88 1.35 -3.78
N ARG A 215 -0.60 1.01 -3.55
CA ARG A 215 0.51 1.32 -4.50
C ARG A 215 0.30 0.73 -5.89
N TYR A 216 -0.29 -0.46 -5.95
CA TYR A 216 -0.62 -1.13 -7.21
C TYR A 216 -2.13 -1.08 -7.38
N SER A 217 -2.65 0.09 -7.75
CA SER A 217 -4.07 0.31 -7.96
C SER A 217 -4.31 1.15 -9.20
N ARG A 218 -5.56 1.16 -9.68
CA ARG A 218 -6.00 1.98 -10.81
C ARG A 218 -7.48 2.32 -10.70
N ALA A 219 -7.90 3.27 -11.51
CA ALA A 219 -9.32 3.50 -11.75
C ALA A 219 -10.01 2.20 -12.20
N ALA A 220 -11.18 1.95 -11.62
CA ALA A 220 -12.08 0.91 -12.05
C ALA A 220 -12.64 1.25 -13.44
N THR A 221 -12.85 0.22 -14.23
CA THR A 221 -13.43 0.26 -15.57
C THR A 221 -14.68 -0.61 -15.60
N GLU A 222 -15.48 -0.49 -16.66
CA GLU A 222 -16.67 -1.33 -16.86
C GLU A 222 -16.36 -2.84 -16.96
N LYS A 223 -15.11 -3.20 -17.25
CA LYS A 223 -14.64 -4.59 -17.29
C LYS A 223 -14.36 -5.16 -15.90
N ASP A 224 -14.21 -4.30 -14.90
CA ASP A 224 -13.92 -4.72 -13.54
C ASP A 224 -15.21 -5.14 -12.85
N VAL A 225 -15.38 -6.45 -12.73
CA VAL A 225 -16.50 -7.05 -12.04
C VAL A 225 -15.98 -8.07 -11.02
N TRP A 226 -16.76 -8.29 -9.96
CA TRP A 226 -16.48 -9.36 -9.03
C TRP A 226 -16.51 -10.73 -9.73
N GLY A 227 -15.48 -11.56 -9.52
CA GLY A 227 -15.41 -12.94 -10.00
C GLY A 227 -14.75 -13.87 -9.00
N SER A 228 -15.14 -15.16 -8.99
CA SER A 228 -14.60 -16.17 -8.06
C SER A 228 -13.08 -16.34 -8.17
N HIS A 229 -12.52 -16.19 -9.37
CA HIS A 229 -11.07 -16.25 -9.61
C HIS A 229 -10.27 -15.28 -8.73
N LEU A 230 -10.87 -14.18 -8.27
CA LEU A 230 -10.23 -13.23 -7.35
C LEU A 230 -9.88 -13.88 -6.00
N TRP A 231 -10.59 -14.92 -5.56
CA TRP A 231 -10.19 -15.70 -4.40
C TRP A 231 -8.77 -16.25 -4.56
N LEU A 232 -8.51 -16.88 -5.71
CA LEU A 232 -7.21 -17.49 -5.97
C LEU A 232 -6.14 -16.44 -6.18
N ALA A 233 -6.44 -15.39 -6.94
CA ALA A 233 -5.52 -14.28 -7.18
C ALA A 233 -5.09 -13.59 -5.87
N TRP A 234 -5.98 -13.54 -4.87
CA TRP A 234 -5.70 -12.96 -3.55
C TRP A 234 -5.19 -13.96 -2.51
N GLY A 235 -4.82 -15.17 -2.95
CA GLY A 235 -4.14 -16.16 -2.12
C GLY A 235 -5.03 -17.02 -1.23
N PHE A 236 -6.35 -16.98 -1.42
CA PHE A 236 -7.28 -17.80 -0.66
C PHE A 236 -7.28 -19.27 -1.04
N GLY A 237 -6.66 -19.65 -2.17
CA GLY A 237 -6.55 -21.06 -2.55
C GLY A 237 -5.62 -21.86 -1.64
N GLU A 238 -5.77 -23.17 -1.57
CA GLU A 238 -4.78 -24.13 -1.07
C GLU A 238 -4.42 -25.09 -2.21
N ARG A 239 -3.13 -25.39 -2.39
CA ARG A 239 -2.76 -26.41 -3.39
C ARG A 239 -3.34 -27.73 -2.90
N ARG A 240 -4.13 -28.40 -3.75
CA ARG A 240 -4.56 -29.77 -3.45
C ARG A 240 -3.35 -30.63 -3.11
N ARG A 241 -3.46 -31.45 -2.08
CA ARG A 241 -2.35 -32.31 -1.60
C ARG A 241 -1.75 -33.17 -2.71
N GLU A 242 -2.59 -33.61 -3.65
CA GLU A 242 -2.20 -34.39 -4.84
C GLU A 242 -1.27 -33.60 -5.78
N VAL A 243 -1.49 -32.29 -5.90
CA VAL A 243 -0.70 -31.36 -6.73
C VAL A 243 0.56 -30.90 -5.99
N SER A 244 0.50 -30.75 -4.67
CA SER A 244 1.64 -30.37 -3.82
C SER A 244 2.80 -31.37 -3.87
N ASN A 245 2.53 -32.62 -4.24
CA ASN A 245 3.54 -33.68 -4.38
C ASN A 245 4.16 -33.76 -5.80
N MET A 246 3.73 -32.92 -6.75
CA MET A 246 4.27 -32.92 -8.11
C MET A 246 5.57 -32.10 -8.21
N PRO A 247 6.54 -32.53 -9.06
CA PRO A 247 7.73 -31.74 -9.36
C PRO A 247 7.38 -30.38 -9.97
N GLN A 248 8.13 -29.33 -9.61
CA GLN A 248 8.00 -28.01 -10.24
C GLN A 248 8.96 -27.91 -11.45
N PRO A 249 8.57 -27.23 -12.55
CA PRO A 249 7.26 -26.60 -12.79
C PRO A 249 6.17 -27.62 -13.17
N LEU A 250 4.91 -27.27 -12.88
CA LEU A 250 3.75 -28.07 -13.32
C LEU A 250 3.67 -28.11 -14.86
N PRO A 251 3.12 -29.18 -15.47
CA PRO A 251 2.97 -29.29 -16.93
C PRO A 251 2.24 -28.09 -17.56
N SER A 252 2.69 -27.65 -18.74
CA SER A 252 2.18 -26.49 -19.49
C SER A 252 0.66 -26.52 -19.70
N ASP A 253 0.12 -27.70 -19.95
CA ASP A 253 -1.24 -27.99 -20.36
C ASP A 253 -2.29 -27.67 -19.26
N ILE A 254 -1.81 -27.31 -18.07
CA ILE A 254 -2.61 -27.01 -16.88
C ILE A 254 -2.82 -25.49 -16.69
N LEU A 255 -2.03 -24.65 -17.37
CA LEU A 255 -1.93 -23.19 -17.15
C LEU A 255 -1.84 -22.37 -18.46
N GLU A 256 -2.23 -22.92 -19.61
CA GLU A 256 -1.93 -22.38 -20.95
C GLU A 256 -2.45 -20.95 -21.23
N ASP A 257 -3.49 -20.47 -20.55
CA ASP A 257 -4.09 -19.15 -20.82
C ASP A 257 -3.81 -18.10 -19.72
N GLY A 258 -2.97 -18.44 -18.72
CA GLY A 258 -2.73 -17.56 -17.58
C GLY A 258 -3.93 -17.40 -16.64
N SER A 259 -5.02 -18.14 -16.85
CA SER A 259 -6.09 -18.28 -15.87
C SER A 259 -5.67 -19.24 -14.77
N ILE A 260 -6.05 -18.95 -13.53
CA ILE A 260 -5.81 -19.89 -12.44
C ILE A 260 -6.85 -21.01 -12.60
N ASN A 261 -6.40 -22.21 -12.96
CA ASN A 261 -7.26 -23.39 -13.05
C ASN A 261 -7.80 -23.74 -11.65
N GLU A 262 -9.05 -23.33 -11.38
CA GLU A 262 -9.73 -23.54 -10.08
C GLU A 262 -9.81 -25.02 -9.69
N ALA A 263 -9.67 -25.97 -10.63
CA ALA A 263 -9.67 -27.40 -10.34
C ALA A 263 -8.43 -27.90 -9.57
N LEU A 264 -7.32 -27.13 -9.59
CA LEU A 264 -6.08 -27.47 -8.88
C LEU A 264 -6.05 -27.00 -7.43
N TRP A 265 -6.96 -26.10 -7.08
CA TRP A 265 -6.97 -25.37 -5.82
C TRP A 265 -8.22 -25.73 -5.01
N GLU A 266 -8.05 -25.80 -3.69
CA GLU A 266 -9.17 -25.81 -2.76
C GLU A 266 -9.47 -24.35 -2.37
N LEU A 267 -10.77 -23.99 -2.34
CA LEU A 267 -11.26 -22.64 -2.03
C LEU A 267 -12.09 -22.60 -0.76
#